data_AF-A0A3C0CUN1-F1
#
_entry.id   AF-A0A3C0CUN1-F1
#
_cell.length_a   1.000
_cell.length_b   1.000
_cell.length_c   1.000
_cell.angle_alpha   90.00
_cell.angle_beta   90.00
_cell.angle_gamma   90.00
#
_symmetry.space_group_name_H-M   'P 1'
#
loop_
_entity.id
_entity.type
_entity.pdbx_description
1 polymer ?
#
loop_
_entity_poly.entity_id
_entity_poly.type
_entity_poly.pdbx_seq_one_letter_code
_entity_poly.pdbx_strand_id
1 'polypeptide(L)'
;TREWVKVDGRPVVWEACHTFSGAWGYHRDESSWKSEEQLIQTLIDSVSKGGNLLLNVGPTGRGEFDERALSRLKSMGEWMRRHGRSIY
;
A
#
# COMPACT_ATOMS: atom_id res chain seq x y z
N THR A 1 20.42 -2.71 -7.26
CA THR A 1 20.12 -4.10 -6.84
C THR A 1 18.98 -4.04 -5.85
N ARG A 2 17.92 -4.85 -6.00
CA ARG A 2 16.83 -4.95 -5.01
C ARG A 2 17.30 -5.90 -3.92
N GLU A 3 17.95 -5.36 -2.90
CA GLU A 3 18.49 -6.13 -1.77
C GLU A 3 17.61 -5.96 -0.54
N TRP A 4 17.61 -6.98 0.32
CA TRP A 4 16.97 -6.87 1.63
C TRP A 4 17.65 -5.79 2.47
N VAL A 5 16.84 -5.04 3.20
CA VAL A 5 17.33 -4.03 4.13
C VAL A 5 18.13 -4.74 5.23
N LYS A 6 19.34 -4.24 5.50
CA LYS A 6 20.24 -4.76 6.53
C LYS A 6 20.63 -3.67 7.51
N VAL A 7 20.70 -4.03 8.79
CA VAL A 7 21.29 -3.23 9.88
C VAL A 7 22.41 -4.07 10.49
N ASP A 8 23.61 -3.51 10.61
CA ASP A 8 24.82 -4.22 11.07
C ASP A 8 25.11 -5.52 10.30
N GLY A 9 24.86 -5.50 8.98
CA GLY A 9 25.09 -6.64 8.08
C GLY A 9 24.04 -7.75 8.18
N ARG A 10 23.03 -7.63 9.05
CA ARG A 10 21.96 -8.61 9.24
C ARG A 10 20.65 -8.12 8.61
N PRO A 11 19.89 -8.97 7.89
CA PRO A 11 18.57 -8.60 7.40
C PRO A 11 17.65 -8.22 8.57
N VAL A 12 16.84 -7.18 8.37
CA VAL A 12 15.85 -6.73 9.34
C VAL A 12 14.44 -6.87 8.81
N VAL A 13 13.50 -7.15 9.70
CA VAL A 13 12.07 -7.06 9.40
C VAL A 13 11.67 -5.58 9.48
N TRP A 14 10.95 -5.11 8.47
CA TRP A 14 10.48 -3.74 8.40
C TRP A 14 9.14 -3.65 7.67
N GLU A 15 8.41 -2.56 7.91
CA GLU A 15 7.10 -2.30 7.32
C GLU A 15 7.05 -0.87 6.78
N ALA A 16 6.55 -0.72 5.56
CA ALA A 16 6.22 0.58 4.97
C ALA A 16 4.77 0.93 5.29
N CYS A 17 4.54 1.99 6.05
CA CYS A 17 3.20 2.53 6.27
C CYS A 17 2.88 3.58 5.21
N HIS A 18 1.89 3.32 4.37
CA HIS A 18 1.48 4.22 3.29
C HIS A 18 -0.01 4.54 3.35
N THR A 19 -0.35 5.70 2.79
CA THR A 19 -1.71 6.22 2.63
C THR A 19 -2.12 6.20 1.15
N PHE A 20 -3.42 6.22 0.86
CA PHE A 20 -3.91 6.39 -0.52
C PHE A 20 -3.61 7.77 -1.11
N SER A 21 -3.39 8.79 -0.26
CA SER A 21 -3.13 10.18 -0.65
C SER A 21 -2.04 10.79 0.23
N GLY A 22 -1.94 12.12 0.35
CA GLY A 22 -1.11 12.80 1.34
C GLY A 22 -1.65 12.77 2.78
N ALA A 23 -2.86 12.27 3.01
CA ALA A 23 -3.54 12.31 4.30
C ALA A 23 -3.74 10.93 4.93
N TRP A 24 -3.58 10.85 6.25
CA TRP A 24 -3.90 9.67 7.06
C TRP A 24 -5.39 9.60 7.41
N GLY A 25 -5.97 10.73 7.80
CA GLY A 25 -7.40 10.87 8.00
C GLY A 25 -8.14 11.13 6.69
N TYR A 26 -9.47 11.07 6.74
CA TYR A 26 -10.30 11.44 5.61
C TYR A 26 -10.16 12.93 5.28
N HIS A 27 -9.74 13.21 4.05
CA HIS A 27 -9.67 14.55 3.48
C HIS A 27 -10.50 14.56 2.19
N ARG A 28 -11.67 15.21 2.23
CA ARG A 28 -12.66 15.19 1.14
C ARG A 28 -12.07 15.69 -0.17
N ASP A 29 -11.44 16.86 -0.12
CA ASP A 29 -10.98 17.63 -1.29
C ASP A 29 -9.53 17.30 -1.69
N GLU A 30 -9.03 16.15 -1.20
CA GLU A 30 -7.70 15.66 -1.54
C GLU A 30 -7.64 15.18 -3.00
N SER A 31 -6.67 15.70 -3.75
CA SER A 31 -6.45 15.40 -5.16
C SER A 31 -5.22 14.52 -5.41
N SER A 32 -4.33 14.36 -4.43
CA SER A 32 -3.08 13.59 -4.54
C SER A 32 -3.25 12.07 -4.41
N TRP A 33 -4.41 11.54 -4.81
CA TRP A 33 -4.68 10.11 -4.70
C TRP A 33 -3.77 9.31 -5.62
N LYS A 34 -3.07 8.33 -5.03
CA LYS A 34 -2.25 7.37 -5.77
C LYS A 34 -3.13 6.59 -6.74
N SER A 35 -2.59 6.33 -7.93
CA SER A 35 -3.22 5.44 -8.91
C SER A 35 -3.14 3.99 -8.43
N GLU A 36 -3.94 3.11 -9.04
CA GLU A 36 -3.90 1.68 -8.73
C GLU A 36 -2.54 1.08 -9.06
N GLU A 37 -1.94 1.50 -10.17
CA GLU A 37 -0.59 1.12 -10.57
C GLU A 37 0.44 1.52 -9.51
N GLN A 38 0.40 2.75 -9.02
CA GLN A 38 1.34 3.22 -7.98
C GLN A 38 1.23 2.37 -6.71
N LEU A 39 0.02 1.99 -6.30
CA LEU A 39 -0.20 1.16 -5.12
C LEU A 39 0.35 -0.26 -5.31
N ILE A 40 0.11 -0.86 -6.47
CA ILE A 40 0.66 -2.19 -6.81
C ILE A 40 2.19 -2.14 -6.87
N GLN A 41 2.76 -1.12 -7.51
CA GLN A 41 4.21 -0.92 -7.55
C GLN A 41 4.79 -0.74 -6.14
N THR A 42 4.12 0.01 -5.27
CA THR A 42 4.54 0.19 -3.87
C THR A 42 4.56 -1.13 -3.10
N LEU A 43 3.54 -1.99 -3.31
CA LEU A 43 3.49 -3.33 -2.72
C LEU A 43 4.65 -4.20 -3.21
N ILE A 44 4.84 -4.28 -4.53
CA ILE A 44 5.92 -5.08 -5.15
C ILE A 44 7.28 -4.59 -4.64
N ASP A 45 7.49 -3.28 -4.57
CA ASP A 45 8.74 -2.70 -4.12
C ASP A 45 9.03 -3.01 -2.64
N SER A 46 8.02 -2.95 -1.77
CA SER A 46 8.15 -3.30 -0.36
C SER A 46 8.56 -4.76 -0.17
N VAL A 47 7.84 -5.68 -0.83
CA VAL A 47 8.12 -7.12 -0.76
C VAL A 47 9.47 -7.46 -1.37
N SER A 48 9.83 -6.84 -2.50
CA SER A 48 11.12 -7.10 -3.16
C SER A 48 12.35 -6.69 -2.34
N LYS A 49 12.14 -5.89 -1.29
CA LYS A 49 13.17 -5.42 -0.34
C LYS A 49 13.02 -6.10 1.03
N GLY A 50 12.25 -7.19 1.12
CA GLY A 50 12.05 -7.99 2.33
C GLY A 50 11.18 -7.33 3.39
N GLY A 51 10.29 -6.40 2.99
CA GLY A 51 9.41 -5.68 3.91
C GLY A 51 7.93 -5.91 3.65
N ASN A 52 7.12 -5.51 4.63
CA ASN A 52 5.67 -5.52 4.54
C ASN A 52 5.14 -4.15 4.10
N LEU A 53 3.91 -4.12 3.55
CA LEU A 53 3.20 -2.88 3.25
C LEU A 53 1.94 -2.81 4.11
N LEU A 54 1.83 -1.76 4.93
CA LEU A 54 0.63 -1.37 5.64
C LEU A 54 -0.04 -0.21 4.90
N LEU A 55 -1.20 -0.47 4.30
CA LEU A 55 -1.94 0.54 3.53
C LEU A 55 -3.14 1.06 4.33
N ASN A 56 -3.09 2.34 4.71
CA ASN A 56 -4.10 3.00 5.54
C ASN A 56 -5.30 3.51 4.75
N VAL A 57 -6.51 3.33 5.28
CA VAL A 57 -7.77 3.93 4.79
C VAL A 57 -8.35 4.82 5.90
N GLY A 58 -8.58 6.10 5.62
CA GLY A 58 -9.30 7.01 6.51
C GLY A 58 -10.82 6.95 6.25
N PRO A 59 -11.66 6.51 7.21
CA PRO A 59 -13.11 6.53 7.05
C PRO A 59 -13.66 7.96 7.01
N THR A 60 -14.77 8.16 6.31
CA THR A 60 -15.52 9.42 6.32
C THR A 60 -16.06 9.73 7.71
N GLY A 61 -16.56 10.96 7.92
CA GLY A 61 -17.22 11.34 9.17
C GLY A 61 -18.47 10.51 9.52
N ARG A 62 -18.97 9.67 8.59
CA ARG A 62 -20.05 8.71 8.82
C ARG A 62 -19.56 7.30 9.18
N GLY A 63 -18.24 7.08 9.22
CA GLY A 63 -17.64 5.77 9.47
C GLY A 63 -17.57 4.88 8.23
N GLU A 64 -17.85 5.40 7.04
CA GLU A 64 -17.83 4.66 5.78
C GLU A 64 -16.48 4.82 5.05
N PHE A 65 -16.12 3.87 4.19
CA PHE A 65 -14.97 4.05 3.29
C PHE A 65 -15.36 4.87 2.06
N ASP A 66 -14.47 5.78 1.66
CA ASP A 66 -14.62 6.55 0.42
C ASP A 66 -14.59 5.60 -0.79
N GLU A 67 -15.48 5.82 -1.77
CA GLU A 67 -15.57 5.02 -3.00
C GLU A 67 -14.23 4.93 -3.74
N ARG A 68 -13.42 5.99 -3.67
CA ARG A 68 -12.06 6.03 -4.23
C ARG A 68 -11.15 4.98 -3.60
N ALA A 69 -11.22 4.79 -2.28
CA ALA A 69 -10.46 3.77 -1.57
C ALA A 69 -10.98 2.37 -1.91
N LEU A 70 -12.30 2.18 -1.93
CA LEU A 70 -12.93 0.90 -2.28
C LEU A 70 -12.55 0.45 -3.70
N SER A 71 -12.59 1.36 -4.68
CA SER A 71 -12.18 1.05 -6.07
C SER A 71 -10.74 0.57 -6.14
N ARG A 72 -9.82 1.26 -5.45
CA ARG A 72 -8.39 0.92 -5.45
C ARG A 72 -8.10 -0.39 -4.75
N LEU A 73 -8.73 -0.63 -3.59
CA LEU A 73 -8.64 -1.90 -2.86
C LEU A 73 -9.17 -3.06 -3.70
N LYS A 74 -10.27 -2.85 -4.45
CA LYS A 74 -10.80 -3.86 -5.37
C LYS A 74 -9.81 -4.16 -6.48
N SER A 75 -9.26 -3.15 -7.15
CA SER A 75 -8.24 -3.31 -8.20
C SER A 75 -7.00 -4.05 -7.68
N MET A 76 -6.52 -3.71 -6.49
CA MET A 76 -5.40 -4.44 -5.84
C MET A 76 -5.78 -5.89 -5.53
N GLY A 77 -6.98 -6.16 -4.99
CA GLY A 77 -7.46 -7.50 -4.71
C GLY A 77 -7.58 -8.37 -5.96
N GLU A 78 -8.07 -7.81 -7.07
CA GLU A 78 -8.15 -8.49 -8.36
C GLU A 78 -6.77 -8.85 -8.91
N TRP A 79 -5.79 -7.95 -8.78
CA TRP A 79 -4.40 -8.21 -9.15
C TRP A 79 -3.78 -9.31 -8.27
N MET A 80 -3.97 -9.21 -6.95
CA MET A 80 -3.48 -10.17 -5.97
C MET A 80 -4.04 -11.57 -6.19
N ARG A 81 -5.27 -11.71 -6.66
CA ARG A 81 -5.84 -13.04 -7.00
C ARG A 81 -5.03 -13.78 -8.07
N ARG A 82 -4.40 -13.06 -9.01
CA ARG A 82 -3.57 -13.67 -10.07
C ARG A 82 -2.09 -13.77 -9.69
N HIS A 83 -1.60 -12.80 -8.91
CA HIS A 83 -0.15 -12.62 -8.66
C HIS A 83 0.26 -12.85 -7.20
N GLY A 84 -0.65 -13.24 -6.31
CA GLY A 84 -0.39 -13.33 -4.87
C GLY A 84 0.77 -14.26 -4.48
N ARG A 85 1.10 -15.26 -5.30
CA ARG A 85 2.26 -16.17 -5.10
C ARG A 85 3.62 -15.47 -5.16
N SER A 86 3.70 -14.25 -5.70
CA SER A 86 4.92 -13.44 -5.68
C SER A 86 4.98 -12.47 -4.50
N ILE A 87 3.95 -12.48 -3.64
CA ILE A 87 3.80 -11.58 -2.50
C ILE A 87 3.81 -12.38 -1.18
N TYR A 88 3.07 -13.49 -1.13
CA TYR A 88 3.06 -14.45 -0.01
C TYR A 88 3.95 -15.64 -0.30
#